data_AF-A0A8T1RYJ0-F1
#
_entry.id   AF-A0A8T1RYJ0-F1
#
_cell.length_a   1.000
_cell.length_b   1.000
_cell.length_c   1.000
_cell.angle_alpha   90.00
_cell.angle_beta   90.00
_cell.angle_gamma   90.00
#
_symmetry.space_group_name_H-M   'P 1'
#
loop_
_entity.id
_entity.type
_entity.pdbx_description
1 polymer ?
#
loop_
_entity_poly.entity_id
_entity_poly.type
_entity_poly.pdbx_seq_one_letter_code
_entity_poly.pdbx_strand_id
1 'polypeptide(L)'
;SLGAIEGVPREFQGKGFYSCYFLIPKVKGGLRQILDLRGLNRYMVKYRFRMVSLVKIIPALDPGDWYAALDLQDAYFHIHIFEGHRHFLRFLVGQDHYQFTVLPFGLSTAPRVFTKCMAVVAAFLRRRGVQLFPYLDDWLLKGNSRLQVRNHLQLLLTTC
;
A
#
# COMPACT_ATOMS: atom_id res chain seq x y z
N SER A 1 11.06 0.77 -9.29
CA SER A 1 11.07 0.08 -7.99
C SER A 1 12.48 -0.41 -7.61
N LEU A 2 13.52 0.40 -7.81
CA LEU A 2 14.83 0.12 -7.19
C LEU A 2 14.68 0.24 -5.67
N GLY A 3 15.13 -0.77 -4.93
CA GLY A 3 15.23 -0.69 -3.46
C GLY A 3 14.05 -1.22 -2.66
N ALA A 4 13.09 -1.94 -3.26
CA ALA A 4 12.02 -2.64 -2.53
C ALA A 4 12.45 -4.01 -1.95
N ILE A 5 13.49 -4.60 -2.55
CA ILE A 5 14.11 -5.86 -2.16
C ILE A 5 15.62 -5.63 -2.17
N GLU A 6 16.32 -6.23 -1.22
CA GLU A 6 17.78 -6.26 -1.15
C GLU A 6 18.28 -7.68 -0.87
N GLY A 7 19.55 -7.94 -1.17
CA GLY A 7 20.21 -9.18 -0.77
C GLY A 7 20.42 -9.22 0.75
N VAL A 8 20.23 -10.39 1.36
CA VAL A 8 20.53 -10.58 2.78
C VAL A 8 22.05 -10.60 2.99
N PRO A 9 22.61 -9.77 3.91
CA PRO A 9 24.04 -9.81 4.22
C PRO A 9 24.51 -11.21 4.60
N ARG A 10 25.73 -11.59 4.18
CA ARG A 10 26.24 -12.97 4.25
C ARG A 10 26.16 -13.56 5.66
N GLU A 11 26.48 -12.76 6.67
CA GLU A 11 26.44 -13.14 8.10
C GLU A 11 25.03 -13.47 8.62
N PHE A 12 23.98 -13.06 7.89
CA PHE A 12 22.58 -13.29 8.23
C PHE A 12 21.86 -14.27 7.29
N GLN A 13 22.52 -14.78 6.26
CA GLN A 13 21.94 -15.78 5.37
C GLN A 13 21.59 -17.06 6.15
N GLY A 14 20.42 -17.64 5.86
CA GLY A 14 19.89 -18.79 6.59
C GLY A 14 19.33 -18.48 7.99
N LYS A 15 19.36 -17.22 8.44
CA LYS A 15 18.78 -16.78 9.73
C LYS A 15 17.47 -16.02 9.50
N GLY A 16 16.60 -15.98 10.51
CA GLY A 16 15.33 -15.24 10.44
C GLY A 16 14.17 -16.06 9.85
N PHE A 17 13.14 -15.39 9.37
CA PHE A 17 11.93 -16.02 8.85
C PHE A 17 11.93 -16.02 7.32
N TYR A 18 11.87 -17.21 6.71
CA TYR A 18 11.80 -17.37 5.27
C TYR A 18 10.39 -17.76 4.83
N SER A 19 9.84 -16.97 3.91
CA SER A 19 8.55 -17.20 3.27
C SER A 19 8.73 -17.61 1.82
N CYS A 20 7.77 -18.38 1.29
CA CYS A 20 7.75 -18.76 -0.12
C CYS A 20 7.50 -17.52 -0.99
N TYR A 21 8.29 -17.36 -2.06
CA TYR A 21 8.17 -16.28 -3.01
C TYR A 21 7.91 -16.83 -4.41
N PHE A 22 6.88 -16.33 -5.09
CA PHE A 22 6.50 -16.79 -6.41
C PHE A 22 5.80 -15.68 -7.21
N LEU A 23 5.66 -15.91 -8.52
CA LEU A 23 5.07 -14.96 -9.46
C LEU A 23 3.71 -15.49 -9.93
N ILE A 24 2.71 -14.61 -9.98
CA ILE A 24 1.42 -14.90 -10.61
C ILE A 24 1.16 -13.96 -11.79
N PRO A 25 0.54 -14.42 -12.89
CA PRO A 25 0.15 -13.54 -14.00
C PRO A 25 -0.86 -12.48 -13.56
N LYS A 26 -0.69 -11.23 -14.01
CA LYS A 26 -1.71 -10.17 -13.89
C LYS A 26 -2.71 -10.29 -15.04
N VAL A 27 -3.97 -9.94 -14.78
CA VAL A 27 -5.06 -9.93 -15.79
C VAL A 27 -4.73 -9.05 -17.01
N LYS A 28 -4.09 -7.89 -16.78
CA LYS A 28 -3.70 -6.94 -17.84
C LYS A 28 -2.27 -7.17 -18.38
N GLY A 29 -1.70 -8.36 -18.17
CA GLY A 29 -0.33 -8.68 -18.53
C GLY A 29 0.71 -8.29 -17.46
N GLY A 30 1.86 -8.94 -17.52
CA GLY A 30 2.93 -8.84 -16.51
C GLY A 30 2.76 -9.81 -15.35
N LEU A 31 3.70 -9.76 -14.40
CA LEU A 31 3.76 -10.65 -13.24
C LEU A 31 3.54 -9.85 -11.94
N ARG A 32 2.84 -10.47 -10.99
CA ARG A 32 2.70 -9.99 -9.61
C ARG A 32 3.56 -10.86 -8.72
N GLN A 33 4.41 -10.19 -7.95
CA GLN A 33 5.27 -10.81 -6.94
C GLN A 33 4.43 -11.13 -5.71
N ILE A 34 4.48 -12.38 -5.24
CA ILE A 34 3.75 -12.84 -4.06
C ILE A 34 4.76 -13.39 -3.06
N LEU A 35 4.75 -12.83 -1.85
CA LEU A 35 5.41 -13.39 -0.69
C LEU A 35 4.33 -14.03 0.20
N ASP A 36 4.39 -15.36 0.39
CA ASP A 36 3.42 -16.07 1.23
C ASP A 36 3.69 -15.82 2.71
N LEU A 37 3.04 -14.79 3.23
CA LEU A 37 3.14 -14.35 4.62
C LEU A 37 2.12 -15.01 5.54
N ARG A 38 1.36 -16.02 5.09
CA ARG A 38 0.38 -16.72 5.95
C ARG A 38 1.02 -17.28 7.21
N GLY A 39 2.24 -17.82 7.09
CA GLY A 39 3.02 -18.32 8.22
C GLY A 39 3.37 -17.24 9.23
N LEU A 40 3.98 -16.15 8.76
CA LEU A 40 4.36 -15.01 9.60
C LEU A 40 3.14 -14.36 10.26
N ASN A 41 2.05 -14.18 9.52
CA ASN A 41 0.83 -13.50 9.99
C ASN A 41 0.16 -14.19 11.19
N ARG A 42 0.44 -15.48 11.46
CA ARG A 42 -0.06 -16.16 12.65
C ARG A 42 0.54 -15.62 13.95
N TYR A 43 1.75 -15.07 13.89
CA TYR A 43 2.48 -14.53 15.04
C TYR A 43 2.30 -13.01 15.20
N MET A 44 1.66 -12.36 14.22
CA MET A 44 1.44 -10.92 14.23
C MET A 44 0.29 -10.53 15.15
N VAL A 45 0.49 -9.49 15.95
CA VAL A 45 -0.58 -8.88 16.74
C VAL A 45 -1.61 -8.26 15.80
N LYS A 46 -2.86 -8.71 15.93
CA LYS A 46 -3.99 -8.18 15.15
C LYS A 46 -4.52 -6.92 15.81
N TYR A 47 -4.19 -5.78 15.21
CA TYR A 47 -4.71 -4.49 15.66
C TYR A 47 -6.03 -4.17 14.97
N ARG A 48 -7.07 -3.86 15.76
CA ARG A 48 -8.27 -3.20 15.22
C ARG A 48 -7.92 -1.77 14.82
N PHE A 49 -8.37 -1.34 13.65
CA PHE A 49 -8.27 0.02 13.17
C PHE A 49 -9.55 0.39 12.43
N ARG A 50 -9.87 1.69 12.40
CA ARG A 50 -11.06 2.18 11.69
C ARG A 50 -10.66 2.51 10.26
N MET A 51 -11.32 1.87 9.31
CA MET A 51 -11.31 2.28 7.90
C MET A 51 -12.50 3.20 7.64
N VAL A 52 -12.38 4.05 6.62
CA VAL A 52 -13.57 4.71 6.10
C VAL A 52 -14.46 3.63 5.51
N SER A 53 -15.70 3.56 5.97
CA SER A 53 -16.67 2.59 5.46
C SER A 53 -17.35 3.16 4.23
N LEU A 54 -17.64 2.30 3.25
CA LEU A 54 -18.49 2.64 2.09
C LEU A 54 -19.83 3.25 2.52
N VAL A 55 -20.37 2.84 3.67
CA VAL A 55 -21.62 3.40 4.25
C VAL A 55 -21.51 4.91 4.50
N LYS A 56 -20.30 5.45 4.73
CA LYS A 56 -20.05 6.88 4.88
C LYS A 56 -19.74 7.58 3.56
N ILE A 57 -19.26 6.84 2.56
CA ILE A 57 -18.86 7.39 1.26
C ILE A 57 -20.09 7.54 0.37
N ILE A 58 -20.92 6.50 0.27
CA ILE A 58 -22.08 6.44 -0.63
C ILE A 58 -23.02 7.64 -0.44
N PRO A 59 -23.42 8.02 0.79
CA PRO A 59 -24.32 9.18 0.98
C PRO A 59 -23.69 10.53 0.65
N ALA A 60 -22.37 10.60 0.52
CA ALA A 60 -21.67 11.82 0.13
C ALA A 60 -21.50 11.93 -1.40
N LEU A 61 -21.98 10.95 -2.16
CA LEU A 61 -22.00 10.96 -3.61
C LEU A 61 -23.31 11.60 -4.08
N ASP A 62 -23.20 12.75 -4.74
CA ASP A 62 -24.33 13.46 -5.32
C ASP A 62 -24.44 13.19 -6.83
N PRO A 63 -25.67 12.98 -7.35
CA PRO A 63 -25.92 12.97 -8.79
C PRO A 63 -25.54 14.33 -9.40
N GLY A 64 -24.75 14.31 -10.48
CA GLY A 64 -24.31 15.53 -11.19
C GLY A 64 -22.89 15.98 -10.86
N ASP A 65 -22.30 15.47 -9.77
CA ASP A 65 -20.89 15.67 -9.47
C ASP A 65 -19.98 14.76 -10.31
N TRP A 66 -18.71 15.16 -10.37
CA TRP A 66 -17.64 14.46 -11.04
C TRP A 66 -16.76 13.72 -10.03
N TYR A 67 -16.28 12.56 -10.43
CA TYR A 67 -15.47 11.69 -9.58
C TYR A 67 -14.23 11.18 -10.31
N ALA A 68 -13.15 10.98 -9.57
CA ALA A 68 -11.97 10.26 -10.04
C ALA A 68 -11.55 9.24 -8.98
N ALA A 69 -11.32 8.00 -9.41
CA ALA A 69 -10.74 6.97 -8.57
C ALA A 69 -9.23 6.89 -8.84
N LEU A 70 -8.45 6.79 -7.77
CA LEU A 70 -7.01 6.62 -7.79
C LEU A 70 -6.66 5.34 -7.04
N ASP A 71 -5.90 4.46 -7.70
CA ASP A 71 -5.34 3.25 -7.09
C ASP A 71 -3.93 3.56 -6.57
N LEU A 72 -3.74 3.40 -5.26
CA LEU A 72 -2.48 3.64 -4.56
C LEU A 72 -1.74 2.34 -4.23
N GLN A 73 -2.02 1.23 -4.91
CA GLN A 73 -1.29 -0.03 -4.69
C GLN A 73 0.24 0.14 -4.74
N ASP A 74 0.77 0.94 -5.65
CA ASP A 74 2.23 1.14 -5.72
C ASP A 74 2.77 1.95 -4.53
N ALA A 75 1.92 2.67 -3.78
CA ALA A 75 2.35 3.45 -2.62
C ALA A 75 2.75 2.59 -1.41
N TYR A 76 2.38 1.30 -1.36
CA TYR A 76 2.94 0.38 -0.36
C TYR A 76 4.45 0.30 -0.44
N PHE A 77 4.99 0.36 -1.66
CA PHE A 77 6.43 0.29 -1.90
C PHE A 77 7.17 1.56 -1.48
N HIS A 78 6.47 2.64 -1.11
CA HIS A 78 7.08 3.84 -0.52
C HIS A 78 7.18 3.76 1.01
N ILE A 79 6.53 2.80 1.66
CA ILE A 79 6.59 2.63 3.11
C ILE A 79 7.72 1.66 3.45
N HIS A 80 8.82 2.19 3.97
CA HIS A 80 9.96 1.38 4.38
C HIS A 80 9.68 0.52 5.61
N ILE A 81 10.17 -0.71 5.58
CA ILE A 81 10.27 -1.58 6.75
C ILE A 81 11.52 -1.18 7.53
N PHE A 82 11.31 -0.97 8.84
CA PHE A 82 12.41 -0.78 9.79
C PHE A 82 13.44 -1.90 9.63
N GLU A 83 14.71 -1.53 9.52
CA GLU A 83 15.81 -2.46 9.20
C GLU A 83 15.84 -3.68 10.12
N GLY A 84 15.66 -3.44 11.43
CA GLY A 84 15.59 -4.51 12.43
C GLY A 84 14.43 -5.49 12.26
N HIS A 85 13.41 -5.21 11.45
CA HIS A 85 12.29 -6.12 11.16
C HIS A 85 12.39 -6.82 9.79
N ARG A 86 13.33 -6.44 8.92
CA ARG A 86 13.45 -7.02 7.58
C ARG A 86 13.73 -8.52 7.60
N HIS A 87 14.34 -9.01 8.68
CA HIS A 87 14.61 -10.45 8.88
C HIS A 87 13.36 -11.32 9.01
N PHE A 88 12.17 -10.73 9.20
CA PHE A 88 10.89 -11.46 9.16
C PHE A 88 10.33 -11.62 7.73
N LEU A 89 10.90 -10.90 6.75
CA LEU A 89 10.39 -10.79 5.39
C LEU A 89 11.38 -11.34 4.36
N ARG A 90 12.09 -12.42 4.72
CA ARG A 90 13.10 -13.04 3.86
C ARG A 90 12.48 -14.09 2.94
N PHE A 91 13.14 -14.32 1.81
CA PHE A 91 12.79 -15.37 0.87
C PHE A 91 14.01 -15.81 0.06
N LEU A 92 13.85 -16.91 -0.68
CA LEU A 92 14.87 -17.48 -1.55
C LEU A 92 14.45 -17.35 -3.02
N VAL A 93 15.42 -17.08 -3.88
CA VAL A 93 15.31 -17.29 -5.33
C VAL A 93 16.51 -18.13 -5.73
N GLY A 94 16.28 -19.42 -6.03
CA GLY A 94 17.37 -20.38 -6.16
C GLY A 94 18.12 -20.53 -4.84
N GLN A 95 19.42 -20.23 -4.83
CA GLN A 95 20.28 -20.23 -3.63
C GLN A 95 20.49 -18.84 -3.03
N ASP A 96 19.99 -17.80 -3.68
CA ASP A 96 20.20 -16.42 -3.25
C ASP A 96 19.14 -15.99 -2.24
N HIS A 97 19.60 -15.35 -1.16
CA HIS A 97 18.77 -14.87 -0.07
C HIS A 97 18.41 -13.39 -0.26
N TYR A 98 17.12 -13.08 -0.23
CA TYR A 98 16.59 -11.74 -0.37
C TYR A 98 15.68 -11.37 0.80
N GLN A 99 15.50 -10.06 1.02
CA GLN A 99 14.56 -9.53 1.99
C GLN A 99 13.84 -8.30 1.46
N PHE A 100 12.58 -8.12 1.86
CA PHE A 100 11.85 -6.89 1.59
C PHE A 100 12.32 -5.75 2.50
N THR A 101 12.53 -4.58 1.91
CA THR A 101 12.91 -3.33 2.60
C THR A 101 11.75 -2.36 2.72
N VAL A 102 10.64 -2.66 2.03
CA VAL A 102 9.40 -1.88 1.98
C VAL A 102 8.23 -2.81 2.28
N LEU A 103 7.09 -2.23 2.63
CA LEU A 103 5.91 -2.94 3.11
C LEU A 103 5.38 -3.91 2.03
N PRO A 104 5.51 -5.23 2.19
CA PRO A 104 5.06 -6.17 1.16
C PRO A 104 3.55 -6.38 1.24
N PHE A 105 2.94 -6.67 0.10
CA PHE A 105 1.58 -7.18 0.05
C PHE A 105 1.46 -8.50 0.82
N GLY A 106 0.29 -8.72 1.43
CA GLY A 106 0.00 -9.93 2.21
C GLY A 106 0.42 -9.86 3.67
N LEU A 107 1.16 -8.85 4.12
CA LEU A 107 1.44 -8.64 5.54
C LEU A 107 0.16 -8.16 6.25
N SER A 108 -0.28 -8.85 7.29
CA SER A 108 -1.55 -8.57 7.99
C SER A 108 -1.63 -7.18 8.62
N THR A 109 -0.49 -6.58 8.97
CA THR A 109 -0.42 -5.21 9.49
C THR A 109 -0.34 -4.14 8.42
N ALA A 110 -0.08 -4.50 7.16
CA ALA A 110 0.14 -3.55 6.08
C ALA A 110 -1.05 -2.59 5.87
N PRO A 111 -2.32 -3.04 5.83
CA PRO A 111 -3.45 -2.14 5.66
C PRO A 111 -3.54 -1.05 6.74
N ARG A 112 -3.21 -1.40 7.99
CA ARG A 112 -3.23 -0.45 9.12
C ARG A 112 -2.11 0.58 9.00
N VAL A 113 -0.89 0.13 8.69
CA VAL A 113 0.26 1.02 8.51
C VAL A 113 -0.02 1.99 7.37
N PHE A 114 -0.47 1.45 6.23
CA PHE A 114 -0.84 2.22 5.06
C PHE A 114 -1.94 3.25 5.37
N THR A 115 -3.04 2.82 6.00
CA THR A 115 -4.15 3.72 6.40
C THR A 115 -3.67 4.87 7.29
N LYS A 116 -2.76 4.61 8.23
CA LYS A 116 -2.20 5.65 9.11
C LYS A 116 -1.35 6.67 8.37
N CYS A 117 -0.44 6.21 7.51
CA CYS A 117 0.39 7.09 6.68
C CYS A 117 -0.49 7.95 5.76
N MET A 118 -1.44 7.29 5.10
CA MET A 118 -2.38 7.91 4.17
C MET A 118 -3.33 8.91 4.82
N ALA A 119 -3.69 8.73 6.10
CA ALA A 119 -4.51 9.69 6.84
C ALA A 119 -3.85 11.09 6.93
N VAL A 120 -2.52 11.16 6.99
CA VAL A 120 -1.77 12.43 7.02
C VAL A 120 -1.87 13.15 5.67
N VAL A 121 -1.65 12.41 4.57
CA VAL A 121 -1.76 12.92 3.21
C VAL A 121 -3.19 13.38 2.92
N ALA A 122 -4.19 12.57 3.29
CA ALA A 122 -5.60 12.91 3.18
C ALA A 122 -5.94 14.20 3.96
N ALA A 123 -5.46 14.35 5.19
CA ALA A 123 -5.68 15.56 5.97
C ALA A 123 -5.03 16.80 5.32
N PHE A 124 -3.84 16.66 4.75
CA PHE A 124 -3.15 17.75 4.05
C PHE A 124 -3.90 18.22 2.80
N LEU A 125 -4.43 17.29 2.00
CA LEU A 125 -5.20 17.61 0.80
C LEU A 125 -6.56 18.20 1.15
N ARG A 126 -7.23 17.68 2.19
CA ARG A 126 -8.50 18.27 2.69
C ARG A 126 -8.33 19.71 3.13
N ARG A 127 -7.20 20.06 3.78
CA ARG A 127 -6.89 21.46 4.13
C ARG A 127 -6.72 22.38 2.92
N ARG A 128 -6.46 21.83 1.72
CA ARG A 128 -6.41 22.55 0.45
C ARG A 128 -7.74 22.55 -0.31
N GLY A 129 -8.82 22.12 0.32
CA GLY A 129 -10.16 22.09 -0.29
C GLY A 129 -10.45 20.86 -1.15
N VAL A 130 -9.55 19.86 -1.17
CA VAL A 130 -9.79 18.63 -1.93
C VAL A 130 -10.82 17.76 -1.19
N GLN A 131 -11.95 17.48 -1.83
CA GLN A 131 -12.91 16.50 -1.35
C GLN A 131 -12.45 15.10 -1.74
N LEU A 132 -12.03 14.32 -0.75
CA LEU A 132 -11.49 12.99 -0.95
C LEU A 132 -12.00 11.98 0.09
N PHE A 133 -12.23 10.77 -0.38
CA PHE A 133 -12.75 9.63 0.37
C PHE A 133 -11.76 8.46 0.23
N PRO A 134 -10.81 8.31 1.17
CA PRO A 134 -9.86 7.20 1.15
C PRO A 134 -10.58 5.89 1.49
N TYR A 135 -10.43 4.85 0.69
CA TYR A 135 -10.88 3.49 1.00
C TYR A 135 -9.75 2.50 0.75
N LEU A 136 -8.98 2.20 1.81
CA LEU A 136 -7.71 1.46 1.69
C LEU A 136 -6.82 2.12 0.62
N ASP A 137 -6.64 1.42 -0.50
CA ASP A 137 -5.75 1.79 -1.60
C ASP A 137 -6.50 2.54 -2.69
N ASP A 138 -7.83 2.44 -2.70
CA ASP A 138 -8.70 3.12 -3.64
C ASP A 138 -9.16 4.46 -3.05
N TRP A 139 -8.65 5.56 -3.60
CA TRP A 139 -9.04 6.89 -3.20
C TRP A 139 -10.03 7.48 -4.20
N LEU A 140 -11.17 7.94 -3.69
CA LEU A 140 -12.17 8.61 -4.50
C LEU A 140 -12.08 10.12 -4.29
N LEU A 141 -11.87 10.87 -5.37
CA LEU A 141 -11.96 12.33 -5.39
C LEU A 141 -13.33 12.74 -5.91
N LYS A 142 -13.87 13.82 -5.35
CA LYS A 142 -15.14 14.44 -5.73
C LYS A 142 -14.92 15.89 -6.14
N GLY A 143 -15.70 16.37 -7.10
CA GLY A 143 -15.76 17.78 -7.46
C GLY A 143 -17.00 18.10 -8.29
N ASN A 144 -17.36 19.38 -8.33
CA ASN A 144 -18.54 19.89 -9.03
C ASN A 144 -18.35 20.05 -10.55
N SER A 145 -17.12 19.82 -11.04
CA SER A 145 -16.80 19.90 -12.45
C SER A 145 -15.62 19.01 -12.79
N ARG A 146 -15.57 18.54 -14.04
CA ARG A 146 -14.46 17.74 -14.56
C ARG A 146 -13.10 18.45 -14.41
N LEU A 147 -13.08 19.77 -14.61
CA LEU A 147 -11.86 20.56 -14.48
C LEU A 147 -11.36 20.60 -13.03
N GLN A 148 -12.26 20.78 -12.06
CA GLN A 148 -11.91 20.76 -10.64
C GLN A 148 -11.31 19.40 -10.24
N VAL A 149 -11.97 18.30 -10.60
CA VAL A 149 -11.47 16.96 -10.29
C VAL A 149 -10.10 16.72 -10.93
N ARG A 150 -9.89 17.15 -12.17
CA ARG A 150 -8.59 17.04 -12.85
C ARG A 150 -7.50 17.84 -12.12
N ASN A 151 -7.79 19.06 -11.69
CA ASN A 151 -6.85 19.90 -10.96
C ASN A 151 -6.51 19.29 -9.58
N HIS A 152 -7.50 18.75 -8.87
CA HIS A 152 -7.28 18.04 -7.60
C HIS A 152 -6.45 16.77 -7.79
N LEU A 153 -6.70 16.01 -8.86
CA LEU A 153 -5.90 14.84 -9.19
C LEU A 153 -4.44 15.23 -9.46
N GLN A 154 -4.21 16.30 -10.22
CA GLN A 154 -2.86 16.80 -10.49
C GLN A 154 -2.15 17.27 -9.21
N LEU A 155 -2.85 17.95 -8.31
CA LEU A 155 -2.32 18.34 -7.00
C LEU A 155 -1.94 17.12 -6.15
N LEU A 156 -2.76 16.07 -6.16
CA LEU A 156 -2.45 14.83 -5.44
C LEU A 156 -1.18 14.20 -6.02
N LEU A 157 -1.08 14.06 -7.35
CA LEU A 157 0.07 13.48 -8.03
C LEU A 157 1.37 14.27 -7.86
N THR A 158 1.31 15.56 -7.54
CA THR A 158 2.50 16.38 -7.22
C THR A 158 2.82 16.45 -5.73
N THR A 159 1.89 16.05 -4.87
CA THR A 159 2.07 16.03 -3.41
C THR A 159 2.68 14.71 -2.93
N CYS A 160 2.35 13.62 -3.61
CA CYS A 160 2.88 12.28 -3.37
C CYS A 160 4.14 12.03 -4.21
#